data_AF-A0A2T2TW91-F1
#
_entry.id   AF-A0A2T2TW91-F1
#
_cell.length_a   1.000
_cell.length_b   1.000
_cell.length_c   1.000
_cell.angle_alpha   90.00
_cell.angle_beta   90.00
_cell.angle_gamma   90.00
#
_symmetry.space_group_name_H-M   'P 1'
#
loop_
_entity.id
_entity.type
_entity.pdbx_description
1 polymer ?
#
loop_
_entity_poly.entity_id
_entity_poly.type
_entity_poly.pdbx_seq_one_letter_code
_entity_poly.pdbx_strand_id
1 'polypeptide(L)'
;MATPQLDDDGSKVTLDLHGLSVDEAVDLTYSTLRLAEDRGRNRLKVIHGSSTTRAGQPRTIKSALHDRLDQGTLASHATTVVRSRDTLTFVLDLTATSNPAPIKLQDVWV
;
A
#
# COMPACT_ATOMS: atom_id res chain seq x y z
N MET A 1 -4.70 -19.61 -6.60
CA MET A 1 -4.96 -18.30 -5.97
C MET A 1 -3.79 -17.40 -6.32
N ALA A 2 -4.03 -16.18 -6.78
CA ALA A 2 -2.95 -15.23 -6.98
C ALA A 2 -2.45 -14.78 -5.60
N THR A 3 -1.16 -14.90 -5.35
CA THR A 3 -0.53 -14.38 -4.14
C THR A 3 -0.12 -12.93 -4.39
N PRO A 4 -0.27 -12.03 -3.39
CA PRO A 4 0.26 -10.68 -3.50
C PRO A 4 1.77 -10.71 -3.74
N GLN A 5 2.27 -9.64 -4.35
CA GLN A 5 3.69 -9.50 -4.65
C GLN A 5 4.22 -8.22 -4.04
N LEU A 6 5.46 -8.28 -3.56
CA LEU A 6 6.17 -7.13 -3.02
C LEU A 6 7.57 -7.09 -3.63
N ASP A 7 7.92 -5.93 -4.17
CA ASP A 7 9.23 -5.61 -4.74
C ASP A 7 9.77 -4.34 -4.09
N ASP A 8 11.06 -4.32 -3.73
CA ASP A 8 11.74 -3.19 -3.10
C ASP A 8 13.08 -2.95 -3.78
N ASP A 9 13.23 -1.80 -4.43
CA ASP A 9 14.45 -1.39 -5.13
C ASP A 9 15.45 -0.62 -4.23
N GLY A 10 15.14 -0.48 -2.94
CA GLY A 10 15.92 0.28 -1.96
C GLY A 10 15.47 1.73 -1.80
N SER A 11 14.67 2.26 -2.73
CA SER A 11 14.09 3.60 -2.67
C SER A 11 12.56 3.55 -2.62
N LYS A 12 11.97 2.66 -3.41
CA LYS A 12 10.54 2.50 -3.61
C LYS A 12 10.14 1.05 -3.38
N VAL A 13 9.04 0.88 -2.65
CA VAL A 13 8.34 -0.39 -2.54
C VAL A 13 7.17 -0.41 -3.54
N THR A 14 7.01 -1.51 -4.27
CA THR A 14 5.83 -1.80 -5.08
C THR A 14 5.10 -3.00 -4.49
N LEU A 15 3.84 -2.80 -4.11
CA LEU A 15 2.96 -3.80 -3.52
C LEU A 15 1.80 -4.08 -4.47
N ASP A 16 1.67 -5.33 -4.91
CA ASP A 16 0.55 -5.83 -5.69
C ASP A 16 -0.40 -6.63 -4.79
N LEU A 17 -1.65 -6.17 -4.69
CA LEU A 17 -2.68 -6.73 -3.81
C LEU A 17 -3.63 -7.71 -4.52
N HIS A 18 -3.40 -8.03 -5.79
CA HIS A 18 -4.27 -8.96 -6.52
C HIS A 18 -4.35 -10.31 -5.82
N GLY A 19 -5.58 -10.83 -5.69
CA GLY A 19 -5.86 -12.13 -5.09
C GLY A 19 -6.12 -12.08 -3.58
N LEU A 20 -5.96 -10.93 -2.93
CA LEU A 20 -6.32 -10.74 -1.53
C LEU A 20 -7.81 -10.42 -1.33
N SER A 21 -8.32 -10.75 -0.16
CA SER A 21 -9.55 -10.15 0.35
C SER A 21 -9.36 -8.66 0.64
N VAL A 22 -10.47 -7.94 0.83
CA VAL A 22 -10.43 -6.50 1.10
C VAL A 22 -9.69 -6.18 2.41
N ASP A 23 -9.94 -6.95 3.46
CA ASP A 23 -9.36 -6.68 4.78
C ASP A 23 -7.86 -6.99 4.79
N GLU A 24 -7.44 -8.14 4.22
CA GLU A 24 -6.02 -8.47 4.04
C GLU A 24 -5.28 -7.42 3.22
N ALA A 25 -5.91 -6.89 2.18
CA ALA A 25 -5.32 -5.89 1.31
C ALA A 25 -5.10 -4.55 2.03
N VAL A 26 -6.03 -4.16 2.92
CA VAL A 26 -5.91 -2.97 3.75
C VAL A 26 -4.79 -3.15 4.79
N ASP A 27 -4.78 -4.27 5.50
CA ASP A 27 -3.79 -4.56 6.54
C ASP A 27 -2.38 -4.65 5.96
N LEU A 28 -2.22 -5.36 4.83
CA LEU A 28 -0.94 -5.47 4.13
C LEU A 28 -0.43 -4.11 3.63
N THR A 29 -1.33 -3.24 3.15
CA THR A 29 -0.98 -1.87 2.75
C THR A 29 -0.44 -1.08 3.93
N TYR A 30 -1.11 -1.16 5.09
CA TYR A 30 -0.69 -0.42 6.28
C TYR A 30 0.65 -0.90 6.84
N SER A 31 0.83 -2.22 6.96
CA SER A 31 2.09 -2.83 7.40
C SER A 31 3.25 -2.46 6.47
N THR A 32 3.02 -2.47 5.16
CA THR A 32 4.03 -2.09 4.17
C THR A 32 4.35 -0.60 4.23
N LEU A 33 3.34 0.26 4.40
CA LEU A 33 3.51 1.71 4.51
C LEU A 33 4.41 2.07 5.70
N ARG A 34 4.09 1.51 6.87
CA ARG A 34 4.87 1.70 8.10
C ARG A 34 6.29 1.20 7.95
N LEU A 35 6.49 -0.01 7.42
CA LEU A 35 7.82 -0.57 7.28
C LEU A 35 8.67 0.18 6.22
N ALA A 36 8.03 0.66 5.16
CA ALA A 36 8.68 1.49 4.14
C ALA A 36 9.18 2.82 4.76
N GLU A 37 8.36 3.48 5.57
CA GLU A 37 8.75 4.67 6.32
C GLU A 37 9.90 4.36 7.30
N ASP A 38 9.76 3.32 8.12
CA ASP A 38 10.76 2.90 9.12
C ASP A 38 12.12 2.57 8.47
N ARG A 39 12.14 2.05 7.24
CA ARG A 39 13.38 1.74 6.50
C ARG A 39 13.89 2.88 5.62
N GLY A 40 13.25 4.05 5.65
CA GLY A 40 13.67 5.23 4.90
C GLY A 40 13.42 5.12 3.39
N ARG A 41 12.37 4.38 2.99
CA ARG A 41 11.89 4.39 1.60
C ARG A 41 11.13 5.68 1.34
N ASN A 42 11.27 6.23 0.14
CA ASN A 42 10.64 7.49 -0.21
C ASN A 42 9.23 7.32 -0.77
N ARG A 43 8.91 6.10 -1.25
CA ARG A 43 7.67 5.81 -1.97
C ARG A 43 7.17 4.41 -1.69
N LEU A 44 5.85 4.30 -1.55
CA LEU A 44 5.11 3.05 -1.67
C LEU A 44 4.11 3.17 -2.83
N LYS A 45 4.22 2.30 -3.84
CA LYS A 45 3.22 2.14 -4.89
C LYS A 45 2.38 0.91 -4.61
N VAL A 46 1.09 1.09 -4.39
CA VAL A 46 0.10 0.04 -4.18
C VAL A 46 -0.68 -0.18 -5.47
N ILE A 47 -0.75 -1.42 -5.93
CA ILE A 47 -1.54 -1.86 -7.09
C ILE A 47 -2.75 -2.63 -6.52
N HIS A 48 -3.93 -2.03 -6.63
CA HIS A 48 -5.19 -2.59 -6.12
C HIS A 48 -6.15 -3.04 -7.23
N GLY A 49 -5.72 -2.89 -8.49
CA GLY A 49 -6.52 -3.24 -9.67
C GLY A 49 -7.62 -2.23 -10.00
N SER A 50 -8.28 -2.45 -11.13
CA SER A 50 -9.25 -1.52 -11.72
C SER A 50 -10.69 -1.69 -11.23
N SER A 51 -10.94 -2.69 -10.37
CA SER A 51 -12.28 -3.08 -9.93
C SER A 51 -13.04 -1.89 -9.35
N THR A 52 -14.25 -1.67 -9.86
CA THR A 52 -15.17 -0.61 -9.42
C THR A 52 -16.37 -1.21 -8.70
N THR A 53 -16.75 -0.65 -7.55
CA THR A 53 -18.03 -0.96 -6.90
C THR A 53 -19.20 -0.32 -7.66
N ARG A 54 -20.32 -1.05 -7.82
CA ARG A 54 -21.64 -0.47 -8.12
C ARG A 54 -22.48 -0.43 -6.83
N ALA A 55 -23.50 0.45 -6.77
CA ALA A 55 -24.43 0.49 -5.64
C ALA A 55 -25.04 -0.91 -5.39
N GLY A 56 -24.97 -1.38 -4.14
CA GLY A 56 -25.44 -2.72 -3.74
C GLY A 56 -24.44 -3.87 -3.96
N GLN A 57 -23.21 -3.62 -4.41
CA GLN A 57 -22.17 -4.65 -4.56
C GLN A 57 -21.19 -4.70 -3.37
N PRO A 58 -20.49 -5.84 -3.18
CA PRO A 58 -19.45 -5.97 -2.17
C PRO A 58 -18.36 -4.92 -2.32
N ARG A 59 -17.84 -4.44 -1.18
CA ARG A 59 -16.70 -3.51 -1.14
C ARG A 59 -15.52 -4.08 -1.92
N THR A 60 -14.83 -3.23 -2.69
CA THR A 60 -13.58 -3.58 -3.39
C THR A 60 -12.35 -3.07 -2.64
N ILE A 61 -11.18 -3.65 -2.90
CA ILE A 61 -9.88 -3.17 -2.38
C ILE A 61 -9.71 -1.68 -2.70
N LYS A 62 -9.98 -1.29 -3.97
CA LYS A 62 -9.95 0.10 -4.41
C LYS A 62 -10.82 0.99 -3.53
N SER A 63 -12.12 0.70 -3.41
CA SER A 63 -13.01 1.52 -2.57
C SER A 63 -12.52 1.58 -1.12
N ALA A 64 -12.05 0.46 -0.56
CA ALA A 64 -11.61 0.42 0.84
C ALA A 64 -10.38 1.28 1.11
N LEU A 65 -9.36 1.23 0.24
CA LEU A 65 -8.17 2.05 0.37
C LEU A 65 -8.48 3.54 0.18
N HIS A 66 -9.36 3.87 -0.76
CA HIS A 66 -9.80 5.25 -0.98
C HIS A 66 -10.60 5.80 0.22
N ASP A 67 -11.52 5.02 0.79
CA ASP A 67 -12.27 5.44 1.99
C ASP A 67 -11.30 5.72 3.16
N ARG A 68 -10.31 4.84 3.36
CA ARG A 68 -9.31 4.98 4.42
C ARG A 68 -8.38 6.18 4.23
N LEU A 69 -8.07 6.51 2.98
CA LEU A 69 -7.36 7.73 2.61
C LEU A 69 -8.20 8.96 2.93
N ASP A 70 -9.48 8.96 2.55
CA ASP A 70 -10.39 10.09 2.78
C ASP A 70 -10.67 10.29 4.29
N GLN A 71 -10.60 9.22 5.08
CA GLN A 71 -10.66 9.26 6.55
C GLN A 71 -9.34 9.68 7.22
N GLY A 72 -8.25 9.88 6.45
CA GLY A 72 -6.94 10.28 6.96
C GLY A 72 -6.09 9.18 7.60
N THR A 73 -6.64 7.97 7.77
CA THR A 73 -5.93 6.85 8.44
C THR A 73 -4.70 6.33 7.69
N LEU A 74 -4.67 6.47 6.37
CA LEU A 74 -3.52 6.10 5.53
C LEU A 74 -2.60 7.30 5.22
N ALA A 75 -3.08 8.52 5.46
CA ALA A 75 -2.35 9.75 5.14
C ALA A 75 -1.38 10.17 6.25
N SER A 76 -1.50 9.63 7.47
CA SER A 76 -0.61 9.97 8.59
C SER A 76 0.87 9.67 8.33
N HIS A 77 1.16 8.69 7.47
CA HIS A 77 2.51 8.24 7.12
C HIS A 77 3.00 8.77 5.76
N ALA A 78 2.16 9.55 5.06
CA ALA A 78 2.47 10.02 3.71
C ALA A 78 2.28 11.54 3.61
N THR A 79 3.31 12.23 3.11
CA THR A 79 3.25 13.67 2.84
C THR A 79 2.33 13.98 1.67
N THR A 80 2.23 13.08 0.71
CA THR A 80 1.38 13.21 -0.47
C THR A 80 0.95 11.85 -0.97
N VAL A 81 -0.29 11.75 -1.46
CA VAL A 81 -0.80 10.53 -2.09
C VAL A 81 -1.28 10.85 -3.51
N VAL A 82 -0.66 10.21 -4.49
CA VAL A 82 -1.05 10.30 -5.90
C VAL A 82 -2.02 9.16 -6.21
N ARG A 83 -3.23 9.54 -6.65
CA ARG A 83 -4.29 8.59 -7.04
C ARG A 83 -4.25 8.36 -8.56
N SER A 84 -4.26 7.09 -8.94
CA SER A 84 -4.41 6.66 -10.34
C SER A 84 -5.54 5.65 -10.44
N ARG A 85 -5.92 5.27 -11.67
CA ARG A 85 -7.06 4.37 -11.92
C ARG A 85 -6.96 3.06 -11.12
N ASP A 86 -5.77 2.46 -11.10
CA ASP A 86 -5.52 1.09 -10.61
C ASP A 86 -4.46 1.06 -9.50
N THR A 87 -3.93 2.23 -9.11
CA THR A 87 -2.84 2.33 -8.15
C THR A 87 -2.97 3.55 -7.25
N LEU A 88 -2.44 3.43 -6.04
CA LEU A 88 -2.16 4.53 -5.12
C LEU A 88 -0.65 4.64 -4.93
N THR A 89 -0.09 5.84 -5.01
CA THR A 89 1.34 6.07 -4.70
C THR A 89 1.47 7.03 -3.54
N PHE A 90 2.05 6.54 -2.45
CA PHE A 90 2.33 7.29 -1.24
C PHE A 90 3.75 7.83 -1.33
N VAL A 91 3.92 9.14 -1.12
CA VAL A 91 5.20 9.81 -0.92
C VAL A 91 5.41 9.89 0.59
N LEU A 92 6.48 9.29 1.09
CA LEU A 92 6.76 9.16 2.50
C LEU A 92 7.68 10.27 2.98
N ASP A 93 7.56 10.63 4.25
CA ASP A 93 8.49 11.58 4.86
C ASP A 93 9.80 10.85 5.24
N LEU A 94 10.92 11.33 4.73
CA LEU A 94 12.24 10.71 4.94
C LEU A 94 12.89 11.26 6.21
N THR A 95 12.22 11.09 7.34
CA THR A 95 12.79 11.48 8.65
C THR A 95 13.62 10.35 9.27
N ALA A 96 13.45 9.11 8.79
CA ALA A 96 14.13 7.92 9.30
C ALA A 96 15.52 7.69 8.68
N THR A 97 16.44 7.17 9.48
CA THR A 97 17.75 6.68 9.02
C THR A 97 17.55 5.51 8.04
N SER A 98 18.05 5.65 6.82
CA SER A 98 17.89 4.65 5.75
C SER A 98 18.49 3.29 6.14
N ASN A 99 17.65 2.25 6.13
CA ASN A 99 18.07 0.86 6.29
C ASN A 99 18.21 0.19 4.90
N PRO A 100 19.39 -0.33 4.54
CA PRO A 100 19.61 -0.92 3.21
C PRO A 100 18.92 -2.28 3.03
N ALA A 101 18.44 -2.94 4.10
CA ALA A 101 17.81 -4.25 4.00
C ALA A 101 16.50 -4.21 3.17
N PRO A 102 16.39 -4.98 2.07
CA PRO A 102 15.18 -5.02 1.26
C PRO A 102 13.96 -5.50 2.05
N ILE A 103 12.82 -4.84 1.86
CA ILE A 103 11.53 -5.27 2.40
C ILE A 103 11.06 -6.48 1.60
N LYS A 104 10.67 -7.53 2.31
CA LYS A 104 10.11 -8.75 1.71
C LYS A 104 8.66 -8.92 2.14
N LEU A 105 7.89 -9.65 1.34
CA LEU A 105 6.48 -9.92 1.64
C LEU A 105 6.28 -10.55 3.04
N GLN A 106 7.16 -11.46 3.43
CA GLN A 106 7.16 -12.09 4.76
C GLN A 106 7.41 -11.12 5.93
N ASP A 107 7.94 -9.92 5.67
CA ASP A 107 8.18 -8.91 6.72
C ASP A 107 6.87 -8.17 7.08
N VAL A 108 5.84 -8.28 6.23
CA VAL A 108 4.60 -7.48 6.30
C VAL A 108 3.33 -8.35 6.22
N TRP A 109 3.47 -9.64 5.95
CA TRP A 109 2.38 -10.60 5.80
C TRP A 109 2.74 -11.92 6.51
N VAL A 110 2.00 -12.23 7.59
CA VAL A 110 2.21 -13.40 8.48
C VAL A 110 0.90 -14.15 8.64
#